data_AF-A0A1G3HT20-F1
#
_entry.id   AF-A0A1G3HT20-F1
#
_cell.length_a   1.000
_cell.length_b   1.000
_cell.length_c   1.000
_cell.angle_alpha   90.00
_cell.angle_beta   90.00
_cell.angle_gamma   90.00
#
_symmetry.space_group_name_H-M   'P 1'
#
loop_
_entity.id
_entity.type
_entity.pdbx_description
1 polymer ?
#
loop_
_entity_poly.entity_id
_entity_poly.type
_entity_poly.pdbx_seq_one_letter_code
_entity_poly.pdbx_strand_id
1 'polypeptide(L)'
;MKTVFIASVLVATSFAASAMSGNHQIWSYKEAAAGPGKTRAEVIAELQVAKAAGLVNLTESDMRRAENMQLQAKSNLTREQVQQEVIALRKQGLLEIRGGN
;
A
#
# COMPACT_ATOMS: atom_id res chain seq x y z
N MET A 1 23.26 -37.03 -35.19
CA MET A 1 23.48 -35.84 -34.33
C MET A 1 22.27 -34.94 -34.52
N LYS A 2 21.49 -34.65 -33.47
CA LYS A 2 20.32 -33.76 -33.55
C LYS A 2 20.60 -32.56 -32.66
N THR A 3 20.87 -31.43 -33.29
CA THR A 3 21.14 -30.15 -32.62
C THR A 3 19.82 -29.52 -32.18
N VAL A 4 19.69 -29.29 -30.88
CA VAL A 4 18.67 -28.40 -30.32
C VAL A 4 19.40 -27.11 -29.97
N PHE A 5 19.01 -26.00 -30.62
CA PHE A 5 19.47 -24.67 -30.20
C PHE A 5 18.37 -24.02 -29.36
N ILE A 6 18.61 -23.95 -28.05
CA ILE A 6 17.76 -23.28 -27.07
C ILE A 6 18.23 -21.83 -26.98
N ALA A 7 17.39 -20.88 -27.37
CA ALA A 7 17.63 -19.46 -27.19
C ALA A 7 17.05 -19.04 -25.83
N SER A 8 17.88 -19.01 -24.78
CA SER A 8 17.54 -18.36 -23.51
C SER A 8 18.05 -16.92 -23.54
N VAL A 9 17.11 -15.98 -23.68
CA VAL A 9 17.36 -14.55 -23.74
C VAL A 9 17.87 -14.03 -22.39
N LEU A 10 18.93 -13.23 -22.50
CA LEU A 10 19.62 -12.45 -21.48
C LEU A 10 18.65 -11.54 -20.69
N VAL A 11 18.64 -11.64 -19.35
CA VAL A 11 18.03 -10.62 -18.48
C VAL A 11 19.08 -10.14 -17.49
N ALA A 12 19.71 -9.01 -17.80
CA ALA A 12 20.50 -8.23 -16.85
C ALA A 12 19.61 -7.12 -16.30
N THR A 13 19.15 -7.26 -15.06
CA THR A 13 18.53 -6.16 -14.32
C THR A 13 19.21 -6.02 -12.96
N SER A 14 20.41 -5.44 -12.97
CA SER A 14 21.03 -4.88 -11.77
C SER A 14 20.31 -3.58 -11.42
N PHE A 15 19.40 -3.64 -10.46
CA PHE A 15 18.72 -2.48 -9.89
C PHE A 15 19.52 -1.99 -8.67
N ALA A 16 20.46 -1.07 -8.90
CA ALA A 16 21.14 -0.37 -7.81
C ALA A 16 20.21 0.77 -7.33
N ALA A 17 19.48 0.52 -6.24
CA ALA A 17 18.67 1.54 -5.57
C ALA A 17 19.47 2.13 -4.40
N SER A 18 20.10 3.29 -4.63
CA SER A 18 20.58 4.14 -3.55
C SER A 18 19.47 5.11 -3.16
N ALA A 19 18.87 4.91 -1.98
CA ALA A 19 18.05 5.93 -1.34
C ALA A 19 18.41 6.01 0.15
N MET A 20 19.13 7.08 0.48
CA MET A 20 19.62 7.37 1.82
C MET A 20 18.57 8.16 2.62
N SER A 21 18.36 7.71 3.85
CA SER A 21 18.06 8.50 5.06
C SER A 21 16.80 9.38 5.11
N GLY A 22 15.88 8.94 5.97
CA GLY A 22 14.86 9.79 6.59
C GLY A 22 14.29 9.12 7.85
N ASN A 23 14.93 9.37 8.99
CA ASN A 23 14.50 8.97 10.33
C ASN A 23 13.09 9.53 10.66
N HIS A 24 12.09 8.67 10.91
CA HIS A 24 10.85 9.08 11.56
C HIS A 24 10.17 7.95 12.35
N GLN A 25 10.61 7.83 13.60
CA GLN A 25 9.85 7.55 14.84
C GLN A 25 8.58 6.67 14.78
N ILE A 26 8.75 5.41 15.21
CA ILE A 26 7.98 4.68 16.25
C ILE A 26 6.48 4.98 16.34
N TRP A 27 5.74 4.56 15.31
CA TRP A 27 4.38 4.04 15.49
C TRP A 27 4.47 2.57 15.07
N SER A 28 4.21 1.63 15.98
CA SER A 28 4.25 0.20 15.64
C SER A 28 2.98 -0.20 14.89
N TYR A 29 2.83 0.30 13.66
CA TYR A 29 2.26 -0.51 12.60
C TYR A 29 3.33 -1.56 12.29
N LYS A 30 2.93 -2.83 12.15
CA LYS A 30 3.85 -3.88 11.67
C LYS A 30 4.62 -3.30 10.49
N GLU A 31 5.93 -3.22 10.64
CA GLU A 31 6.87 -2.65 9.71
C GLU A 31 6.44 -2.99 8.29
N ALA A 32 6.02 -1.97 7.54
CA ALA A 32 5.70 -2.12 6.13
C ALA A 32 6.89 -2.87 5.53
N ALA A 33 6.65 -4.08 5.03
CA ALA A 33 7.67 -5.07 4.72
C ALA A 33 8.99 -4.41 4.33
N ALA A 34 10.03 -4.59 5.15
CA ALA A 34 11.38 -4.00 4.99
C ALA A 34 12.13 -4.52 3.74
N GLY A 35 11.40 -4.93 2.70
CA GLY A 35 11.89 -5.16 1.36
C GLY A 35 11.74 -3.89 0.50
N PRO A 36 12.23 -3.93 -0.75
CA PRO A 36 12.00 -2.84 -1.69
C PRO A 36 10.50 -2.53 -1.76
N GLY A 37 10.13 -1.30 -1.40
CA GLY A 37 8.74 -0.87 -1.41
C GLY A 37 8.20 -0.94 -2.83
N LYS A 38 7.23 -1.83 -3.07
CA LYS A 38 6.59 -1.96 -4.38
C LYS A 38 5.96 -0.63 -4.77
N THR A 39 6.15 -0.23 -6.03
CA THR A 39 5.41 0.92 -6.55
C THR A 39 3.92 0.60 -6.59
N ARG A 40 3.06 1.63 -6.53
CA ARG A 40 1.60 1.40 -6.66
C ARG A 40 1.25 0.65 -7.93
N ALA A 41 1.96 0.91 -9.02
CA ALA A 41 1.78 0.23 -10.29
C ALA A 41 2.10 -1.28 -10.17
N GLU A 42 3.22 -1.62 -9.53
CA GLU A 42 3.60 -3.02 -9.27
C GLU A 42 2.58 -3.74 -8.40
N VAL A 43 2.09 -3.10 -7.33
CA VAL A 43 1.07 -3.67 -6.45
C VAL A 43 -0.24 -3.94 -7.22
N ILE A 44 -0.65 -3.03 -8.11
CA ILE A 44 -1.85 -3.22 -8.92
C ILE A 44 -1.67 -4.39 -9.89
N ALA A 45 -0.51 -4.47 -10.56
CA ALA A 45 -0.22 -5.55 -11.49
C ALA A 45 -0.22 -6.92 -10.80
N GLU A 46 0.44 -7.03 -9.64
CA GLU A 46 0.46 -8.26 -8.84
C GLU A 46 -0.94 -8.65 -8.35
N LEU A 47 -1.73 -7.68 -7.92
CA LEU A 47 -3.10 -7.91 -7.47
C LEU A 47 -3.97 -8.45 -8.61
N GLN A 48 -3.82 -7.93 -9.82
CA GLN A 48 -4.53 -8.44 -11.00
C GLN A 48 -4.13 -9.88 -11.33
N VAL A 49 -2.84 -10.19 -11.28
CA VAL A 49 -2.34 -11.57 -11.50
C VAL A 49 -2.88 -12.52 -10.43
N ALA A 50 -2.85 -12.13 -9.16
CA ALA A 50 -3.36 -12.95 -8.07
C ALA A 50 -4.88 -13.18 -8.17
N LYS A 51 -5.64 -12.18 -8.64
CA LYS A 51 -7.07 -12.34 -8.92
C LYS A 51 -7.31 -13.34 -10.05
N ALA A 52 -6.57 -13.25 -11.16
CA ALA A 52 -6.69 -14.17 -12.28
C ALA A 52 -6.31 -15.61 -11.89
N ALA A 53 -5.33 -15.77 -11.00
CA ALA A 53 -4.90 -17.05 -10.45
C ALA A 53 -5.85 -17.62 -9.37
N GLY A 54 -6.93 -16.92 -9.00
CA GLY A 54 -7.84 -17.34 -7.93
C GLY A 54 -7.22 -17.35 -6.54
N LEU A 55 -6.06 -16.69 -6.36
CA LEU A 55 -5.35 -16.61 -5.08
C LEU A 55 -5.94 -15.56 -4.14
N VAL A 56 -6.74 -14.63 -4.67
CA VAL A 56 -7.45 -13.62 -3.89
C VAL A 56 -8.87 -14.11 -3.64
N ASN A 57 -9.16 -14.52 -2.41
CA ASN A 57 -10.51 -14.88 -2.00
C ASN A 57 -11.23 -13.63 -1.50
N LEU A 58 -12.08 -13.03 -2.36
CA LEU A 58 -12.93 -11.90 -2.00
C LEU A 58 -14.27 -12.42 -1.51
N THR A 59 -14.56 -12.22 -0.23
CA THR A 59 -15.86 -12.60 0.34
C THR A 59 -16.92 -11.55 0.06
N GLU A 60 -18.20 -11.92 0.16
CA GLU A 60 -19.29 -10.95 0.07
C GLU A 60 -19.18 -9.85 1.12
N SER A 61 -18.70 -10.16 2.33
CA SER A 61 -18.39 -9.17 3.35
C SER A 61 -17.31 -8.17 2.93
N ASP A 62 -16.27 -8.61 2.22
CA ASP A 62 -15.21 -7.73 1.73
C ASP A 62 -15.73 -6.76 0.68
N MET A 63 -16.58 -7.27 -0.22
CA MET A 63 -17.24 -6.45 -1.24
C MET A 63 -18.19 -5.42 -0.62
N ARG A 64 -19.06 -5.86 0.30
CA ARG A 64 -19.97 -4.95 1.02
C ARG A 64 -19.23 -3.90 1.83
N ARG A 65 -18.09 -4.26 2.43
CA ARG A 65 -17.25 -3.31 3.16
C ARG A 65 -16.64 -2.27 2.22
N ALA A 66 -16.16 -2.68 1.05
CA ALA A 66 -15.65 -1.76 0.02
C ALA A 66 -16.75 -0.80 -0.47
N GLU A 67 -17.94 -1.33 -0.74
CA GLU A 67 -19.11 -0.55 -1.14
C GLU A 67 -19.52 0.46 -0.05
N ASN A 68 -19.61 0.01 1.20
CA ASN A 68 -19.93 0.87 2.34
C ASN A 68 -18.90 2.00 2.53
N MET A 69 -17.60 1.72 2.34
CA MET A 69 -16.57 2.76 2.37
C MET A 69 -16.73 3.75 1.21
N GLN A 70 -17.11 3.27 0.03
CA GLN A 70 -17.32 4.13 -1.14
C GLN A 70 -18.56 5.02 -0.99
N LEU A 71 -19.61 4.53 -0.35
CA LEU A 71 -20.82 5.31 0.00
C LEU A 71 -20.53 6.37 1.08
N GLN A 72 -19.61 6.09 2.01
CA GLN A 72 -19.18 7.04 3.05
C GLN A 72 -18.21 8.12 2.52
N ALA A 73 -17.62 7.94 1.34
CA ALA A 73 -16.49 8.73 0.86
C ALA A 73 -16.86 10.02 0.08
N LYS A 74 -18.09 10.54 0.19
CA LYS A 74 -18.37 11.91 -0.29
C LYS A 74 -17.96 12.95 0.75
N SER A 75 -16.68 12.96 1.11
CA SER A 75 -16.09 14.13 1.78
C SER A 75 -15.76 15.18 0.73
N ASN A 76 -16.18 16.42 0.94
CA ASN A 76 -15.76 17.55 0.12
C ASN A 76 -14.38 18.07 0.53
N LEU A 77 -13.78 17.50 1.59
CA LEU A 77 -12.47 17.90 2.10
C LEU A 77 -11.36 17.11 1.42
N THR A 78 -10.31 17.82 1.02
CA THR A 78 -9.07 17.19 0.59
C THR A 78 -8.36 16.54 1.78
N ARG A 79 -7.43 15.62 1.49
CA ARG A 79 -6.64 14.97 2.56
C ARG A 79 -5.83 15.99 3.36
N GLU A 80 -5.32 17.02 2.69
CA GLU A 80 -4.56 18.10 3.30
C GLU A 80 -5.44 18.89 4.29
N GLN A 81 -6.67 19.20 3.90
CA GLN A 81 -7.62 19.90 4.76
C GLN A 81 -8.00 19.07 5.99
N VAL A 82 -8.27 17.78 5.81
CA VAL A 82 -8.53 16.86 6.93
C VAL A 82 -7.32 16.78 7.87
N GLN A 83 -6.09 16.76 7.35
CA GLN A 83 -4.89 16.75 8.18
C GLN A 83 -4.74 18.03 9.01
N GLN A 84 -5.00 19.19 8.39
CA GLN A 84 -4.96 20.48 9.09
C GLN A 84 -6.00 20.54 10.21
N GLU A 85 -7.22 20.05 9.96
CA GLU A 85 -8.30 19.99 10.93
C GLU A 85 -7.95 19.08 12.12
N VAL A 86 -7.44 17.88 11.84
CA VAL A 86 -6.99 16.94 12.90
C VAL A 86 -5.88 17.57 13.76
N ILE A 87 -4.93 18.29 13.14
CA ILE A 87 -3.87 19.00 13.88
C ILE A 87 -4.46 20.12 14.74
N ALA A 88 -5.39 20.90 14.20
CA ALA A 88 -6.04 22.00 14.91
C ALA A 88 -6.83 21.48 16.13
N LEU A 89 -7.64 20.44 15.95
CA LEU A 89 -8.44 19.85 17.02
C LEU A 89 -7.56 19.19 18.10
N ARG A 90 -6.42 18.60 17.72
CA ARG A 90 -5.42 18.09 18.67
C ARG A 90 -4.82 19.20 19.51
N LYS A 91 -4.46 20.34 18.90
CA LYS A 91 -3.96 21.53 19.64
C LYS A 91 -4.99 22.10 20.60
N GLN A 92 -6.27 22.02 20.25
CA GLN A 92 -7.37 22.47 21.09
C GLN A 92 -7.71 21.47 22.21
N GLY A 93 -7.11 20.27 22.22
CA GLY A 93 -7.41 19.23 23.19
C GLY A 93 -8.77 18.54 23.00
N LEU A 94 -9.47 18.80 21.89
CA LEU A 94 -10.76 18.15 21.59
C LEU A 94 -10.61 16.75 20.97
N LEU A 95 -9.41 16.40 20.49
CA LEU A 95 -9.09 15.05 20.05
C LEU A 95 -8.23 14.34 21.09
N GLU A 96 -8.88 13.56 21.96
CA GLU A 96 -8.20 12.55 22.75
C GLU A 96 -7.92 11.32 21.87
N ILE A 97 -6.64 11.02 21.63
CA ILE A 97 -6.27 9.73 21.05
C ILE A 97 -6.36 8.72 22.19
N ARG A 98 -7.50 8.01 22.28
CA ARG A 98 -7.64 6.85 23.18
C ARG A 98 -6.74 5.72 22.68
N GLY A 99 -5.47 5.78 23.08
CA GLY A 99 -4.42 4.80 22.76
C GLY A 99 -3.25 4.83 23.74
N GLY A 100 -3.47 5.35 24.95
CA GLY A 100 -2.48 5.34 26.03
C GLY A 100 -2.77 4.21 27.01
N ASN A 101 -2.07 3.09 26.82
CA ASN A 101 -1.43 2.23 27.83
C ASN A 101 -0.72 1.08 27.11
#